data_AF-A0A9E5X7I8-F1
#
_entry.id   AF-A0A9E5X7I8-F1
#
_cell.length_a   1.000
_cell.length_b   1.000
_cell.length_c   1.000
_cell.angle_alpha   90.00
_cell.angle_beta   90.00
_cell.angle_gamma   90.00
#
_symmetry.space_group_name_H-M   'P 1'
#
loop_
_entity.id
_entity.type
_entity.pdbx_description
1 polymer ?
#
loop_
_entity_poly.entity_id
_entity_poly.type
_entity_poly.pdbx_seq_one_letter_code
_entity_poly.pdbx_strand_id
1 'polypeptide(L)'
;MRGSRLAILAIVGLVVVGAVLITNVLPIRSLMAEQRRVDLAQEQLAALQEANARLQASADFLSSDAGVEMVARRDFGLVRPGETAYVVVDPNDKGFTPDVPRTAVEPAQPRPWWQRIWDFVTGRDLTG
;
A
#
# COMPACT_ATOMS: atom_id res chain seq x y z
N MET A 1 -38.33 -65.24 16.73
CA MET A 1 -38.13 -63.95 16.00
C MET A 1 -37.96 -62.70 16.89
N ARG A 2 -38.16 -62.76 18.22
CA ARG A 2 -38.05 -61.57 19.10
C ARG A 2 -36.58 -61.15 19.42
N GLY A 3 -35.66 -62.11 19.56
CA GLY A 3 -34.25 -61.83 19.87
C GLY A 3 -33.48 -61.10 18.76
N SER A 4 -33.81 -61.38 17.49
CA SER A 4 -33.14 -60.76 16.34
C SER A 4 -33.41 -59.25 16.23
N ARG A 5 -34.60 -58.80 16.66
CA ARG A 5 -34.95 -57.36 16.66
C ARG A 5 -34.13 -56.58 17.69
N LEU A 6 -33.92 -57.15 18.87
CA LEU A 6 -33.10 -56.53 19.92
C LEU A 6 -31.62 -56.48 19.52
N ALA A 7 -31.12 -57.53 18.86
CA ALA A 7 -29.76 -57.55 18.32
C ALA A 7 -29.55 -56.49 17.23
N ILE A 8 -30.50 -56.33 16.30
CA ILE A 8 -30.43 -55.29 15.26
C ILE A 8 -30.46 -53.90 15.89
N LEU A 9 -31.34 -53.64 16.86
CA LEU A 9 -31.41 -52.35 17.53
C LEU A 9 -30.11 -52.02 18.30
N ALA A 10 -29.49 -53.02 18.93
CA ALA A 10 -28.20 -52.84 19.61
C ALA A 10 -27.07 -52.48 18.63
N ILE A 11 -27.01 -53.16 17.48
CA ILE A 11 -26.02 -52.88 16.43
C ILE A 11 -26.23 -51.48 15.85
N VAL A 12 -27.47 -51.10 15.55
CA VAL A 12 -27.79 -49.75 15.05
C VAL A 12 -27.41 -48.69 16.07
N GLY A 13 -27.72 -48.91 17.36
CA GLY A 13 -27.31 -48.00 18.43
C GLY A 13 -25.80 -47.82 18.50
N LEU A 14 -25.03 -48.92 18.41
CA LEU A 14 -23.56 -48.88 18.41
C LEU A 14 -23.01 -48.10 17.21
N VAL A 15 -23.57 -48.30 16.02
CA VAL A 15 -23.17 -47.58 14.80
C VAL A 15 -23.48 -46.08 14.92
N VAL A 16 -24.64 -45.72 15.44
CA VAL A 16 -25.02 -44.31 15.66
C VAL A 16 -24.09 -43.65 16.67
N VAL A 17 -23.80 -44.30 17.80
CA VAL A 17 -22.86 -43.78 18.80
C VAL A 17 -21.45 -43.64 18.21
N GLY A 18 -20.99 -44.65 17.47
CA GLY A 18 -19.70 -44.61 16.77
C GLY A 18 -19.61 -43.46 15.76
N ALA A 19 -20.66 -43.26 14.94
CA ALA A 19 -20.74 -42.18 13.98
C ALA A 19 -20.72 -40.80 14.66
N VAL A 20 -21.51 -40.62 15.73
CA VAL A 20 -21.54 -39.37 16.51
C VAL A 20 -20.17 -39.08 17.13
N LEU A 21 -19.47 -40.08 17.66
CA LEU A 21 -18.13 -39.91 18.21
C LEU A 21 -17.11 -39.52 17.12
N ILE A 22 -17.15 -40.16 15.95
CA ILE A 22 -16.26 -39.82 14.81
C ILE A 22 -16.51 -38.39 14.32
N THR A 23 -17.77 -37.96 14.24
CA THR A 23 -18.13 -36.58 13.86
C THR A 23 -17.71 -35.56 14.92
N ASN A 24 -17.75 -35.92 16.21
CA ASN A 24 -17.40 -35.02 17.32
C ASN A 24 -15.90 -34.95 17.66
N VAL A 25 -15.06 -35.88 17.19
CA VAL A 25 -13.60 -35.82 17.41
C VAL A 25 -12.90 -34.87 16.41
N LEU A 26 -13.60 -34.46 15.34
CA LEU A 26 -13.05 -33.62 14.28
C LEU A 26 -13.26 -32.09 14.37
N PRO A 27 -14.12 -31.47 15.21
CA PRO A 27 -14.35 -30.03 15.15
C PRO A 27 -13.65 -29.23 16.26
N ILE A 28 -12.42 -29.57 16.64
CA ILE A 28 -11.60 -28.72 17.54
C ILE A 28 -10.39 -28.11 16.82
N ARG A 29 -10.03 -28.65 15.65
CA ARG A 29 -8.85 -28.16 14.91
C ARG A 29 -9.11 -27.05 13.90
N SER A 30 -10.38 -26.76 13.57
CA SER A 30 -10.74 -25.66 12.67
C SER A 30 -10.76 -24.30 13.37
N LEU A 31 -11.00 -24.23 14.67
CA LEU A 31 -11.07 -22.95 15.40
C LEU A 31 -9.69 -22.30 15.62
N MET A 32 -8.61 -23.09 15.67
CA MET A 32 -7.25 -22.53 15.85
C MET A 32 -6.56 -22.10 14.56
N ALA A 33 -7.01 -22.61 13.40
CA ALA A 33 -6.49 -22.16 12.10
C ALA A 33 -7.12 -20.83 11.65
N GLU A 34 -8.33 -20.52 12.11
CA GLU A 34 -9.02 -19.25 11.85
C GLU A 34 -8.32 -18.07 12.55
N GLN A 35 -7.97 -18.23 13.83
CA GLN A 35 -7.38 -17.16 14.64
C GLN A 35 -6.04 -16.68 14.08
N ARG A 36 -5.15 -17.60 13.70
CA ARG A 36 -3.85 -17.21 13.11
C ARG A 36 -3.98 -16.42 11.81
N ARG A 37 -5.03 -16.69 11.02
CA ARG A 37 -5.28 -15.95 9.77
C ARG A 37 -5.77 -14.53 10.06
N VAL A 38 -6.61 -14.38 11.09
CA VAL A 38 -7.09 -13.07 11.55
C VAL A 38 -5.93 -12.26 12.14
N ASP A 39 -5.09 -12.86 12.98
CA ASP A 39 -3.95 -12.18 13.61
C ASP A 39 -2.97 -11.67 12.53
N LEU A 40 -2.57 -12.52 11.60
CA LEU A 40 -1.68 -12.13 10.49
C LEU A 40 -2.30 -11.05 9.60
N ALA A 41 -3.62 -11.09 9.35
CA ALA A 41 -4.30 -10.08 8.56
C ALA A 41 -4.36 -8.73 9.31
N GLN A 42 -4.55 -8.76 10.62
CA GLN A 42 -4.56 -7.55 11.46
C GLN A 42 -3.16 -6.91 11.53
N GLU A 43 -2.10 -7.71 11.66
CA GLU A 43 -0.72 -7.21 11.62
C GLU A 43 -0.41 -6.53 10.29
N GLN A 44 -0.79 -7.16 9.16
CA GLN A 44 -0.62 -6.56 7.83
C GLN A 44 -1.41 -5.27 7.67
N LEU A 45 -2.65 -5.23 8.18
CA LEU A 45 -3.49 -4.03 8.14
C LEU A 45 -2.85 -2.89 8.93
N ALA A 46 -2.35 -3.17 10.15
CA ALA A 46 -1.68 -2.18 10.97
C ALA A 46 -0.43 -1.62 10.28
N ALA A 47 0.40 -2.49 9.69
CA ALA A 47 1.59 -2.07 8.94
C ALA A 47 1.23 -1.19 7.73
N LEU A 48 0.18 -1.56 6.99
CA LEU A 48 -0.29 -0.78 5.84
C LEU A 48 -0.87 0.59 6.25
N GLN A 49 -1.62 0.64 7.35
CA GLN A 49 -2.16 1.89 7.88
C GLN A 49 -1.03 2.84 8.32
N GLU A 50 0.00 2.31 8.98
CA GLU A 50 1.17 3.10 9.38
C GLU A 50 1.93 3.63 8.15
N ALA A 51 2.17 2.78 7.16
CA ALA A 51 2.81 3.20 5.92
C ALA A 51 2.00 4.28 5.20
N ASN A 52 0.69 4.11 5.12
CA ASN A 52 -0.20 5.10 4.50
C ASN A 52 -0.16 6.44 5.26
N ALA A 53 -0.23 6.42 6.60
CA ALA A 53 -0.13 7.63 7.41
C ALA A 53 1.19 8.39 7.19
N ARG A 54 2.32 7.67 7.10
CA ARG A 54 3.64 8.28 6.80
C ARG A 54 3.70 8.88 5.41
N LEU A 55 3.15 8.18 4.40
CA LEU A 55 3.10 8.66 3.03
C LEU A 55 2.20 9.89 2.90
N GLN A 56 1.03 9.87 3.55
CA GLN A 56 0.12 11.00 3.57
C GLN A 56 0.77 12.23 4.21
N ALA A 57 1.42 12.08 5.37
CA ALA A 57 2.15 13.18 6.00
C ALA A 57 3.26 13.76 5.09
N SER A 58 3.95 12.90 4.34
CA SER A 58 4.97 13.33 3.38
C SER A 58 4.35 14.09 2.21
N ALA A 59 3.23 13.60 1.67
CA ALA A 59 2.50 14.27 0.59
C ALA A 59 1.94 15.63 1.03
N ASP A 60 1.36 15.70 2.23
CA ASP A 60 0.84 16.93 2.82
C ASP A 60 1.97 17.95 3.02
N PHE A 61 3.13 17.51 3.53
CA PHE A 61 4.30 18.37 3.68
C PHE A 61 4.81 18.88 2.33
N LEU A 62 4.96 18.00 1.34
CA LEU A 62 5.43 18.38 0.00
C LEU A 62 4.46 19.33 -0.71
N SER A 63 3.17 19.25 -0.38
CA SER A 63 2.12 20.14 -0.90
C SER A 63 2.04 21.49 -0.17
N SER A 64 2.68 21.62 0.99
CA SER A 64 2.75 22.87 1.74
C SER A 64 3.74 23.85 1.10
N ASP A 65 3.57 25.16 1.37
CA ASP A 65 4.47 26.21 0.87
C ASP A 65 5.95 25.92 1.21
N ALA A 66 6.22 25.40 2.41
CA ALA A 66 7.57 25.04 2.84
C ALA A 66 8.14 23.85 2.04
N GLY A 67 7.31 22.86 1.73
CA GLY A 67 7.69 21.71 0.89
C GLY A 67 7.97 22.12 -0.55
N VAL A 68 7.09 22.95 -1.13
CA VAL A 68 7.27 23.51 -2.47
C VAL A 68 8.53 24.37 -2.51
N GLU A 69 8.76 25.23 -1.51
CA GLU A 69 9.96 26.06 -1.42
C GLU A 69 11.23 25.22 -1.32
N MET A 70 11.22 24.14 -0.53
CA MET A 70 12.35 23.22 -0.42
C MET A 70 12.69 22.61 -1.79
N VAL A 71 11.69 22.14 -2.54
CA VAL A 71 11.89 21.60 -3.89
C VAL A 71 12.36 22.68 -4.87
N ALA A 72 11.77 23.87 -4.81
CA ALA A 72 12.15 25.03 -5.61
C ALA A 72 13.62 25.45 -5.38
N ARG A 73 14.06 25.47 -4.13
CA ARG A 73 15.45 25.77 -3.75
C ARG A 73 16.40 24.65 -4.17
N ARG A 74 16.03 23.38 -3.91
CA ARG A 74 16.89 22.20 -4.15
C ARG A 74 17.10 21.93 -5.63
N ASP A 75 16.03 21.90 -6.41
CA ASP A 75 16.05 21.42 -7.79
C ASP A 75 16.20 22.56 -8.81
N PHE A 76 15.76 23.77 -8.45
CA PHE A 76 15.76 24.92 -9.35
C PHE A 76 16.61 26.10 -8.87
N GLY A 77 17.25 26.00 -7.69
CA GLY A 77 18.10 27.06 -7.15
C GLY A 77 17.37 28.38 -6.87
N LEU A 78 16.04 28.35 -6.75
CA LEU A 78 15.23 29.55 -6.55
C LEU A 78 15.44 30.14 -5.15
N VAL A 79 15.44 31.47 -5.04
CA VAL A 79 15.58 32.22 -3.78
C VAL A 79 14.43 33.20 -3.61
N ARG A 80 14.13 33.61 -2.37
CA ARG A 80 13.06 34.58 -2.12
C ARG A 80 13.44 35.97 -2.64
N PRO A 81 12.45 36.83 -2.95
CA PRO A 81 12.72 38.23 -3.27
C PRO A 81 13.53 38.91 -2.15
N GLY A 82 14.72 39.43 -2.49
CA GLY A 82 15.65 40.06 -1.54
C GLY A 82 16.74 39.16 -0.97
N GLU A 83 16.72 37.85 -1.24
CA GLU A 83 17.81 36.92 -0.90
C GLU A 83 18.90 36.92 -2.00
N THR A 84 20.16 36.71 -1.61
CA THR A 84 21.29 36.56 -2.54
C THR A 84 21.78 35.12 -2.53
N ALA A 85 21.76 34.46 -3.69
CA ALA A 85 22.28 33.10 -3.85
C ALA A 85 23.80 33.10 -3.95
N TYR A 86 24.47 32.24 -3.19
CA TYR A 86 25.91 32.00 -3.30
C TYR A 86 26.14 30.59 -3.84
N VAL A 87 27.02 30.45 -4.83
CA VAL A 87 27.44 29.15 -5.36
C VAL A 87 28.90 28.93 -5.01
N VAL A 88 29.23 27.73 -4.53
CA VAL A 88 30.61 27.34 -4.26
C VAL A 88 31.27 27.03 -5.60
N VAL A 89 32.27 27.83 -5.98
CA VAL A 89 33.06 27.62 -7.20
C VAL A 89 34.33 26.88 -6.81
N ASP A 90 34.61 25.73 -7.46
CA ASP A 90 35.91 25.08 -7.35
C ASP A 90 36.96 25.97 -8.02
N PRO A 91 38.08 26.31 -7.34
CA PRO A 91 39.12 27.17 -7.90
C PRO A 91 39.78 26.64 -9.20
N ASN A 92 39.57 25.37 -9.58
CA ASN A 92 40.01 24.82 -10.85
C ASN A 92 38.97 24.95 -11.99
N ASP A 93 37.76 25.43 -11.70
CA ASP A 93 36.68 25.50 -12.67
C ASP A 93 36.69 26.84 -13.43
N LYS A 94 36.84 26.79 -14.76
CA LYS A 94 37.14 27.97 -15.61
C LYS A 94 35.93 28.79 -16.03
N GLY A 95 34.99 29.00 -15.11
CA GLY A 95 33.90 29.96 -15.32
C GLY A 95 32.58 29.42 -14.83
N PHE A 96 32.11 29.97 -13.71
CA PHE A 96 30.73 29.87 -13.30
C PHE A 96 29.88 30.79 -14.20
N THR A 97 29.29 30.25 -15.25
CA THR A 97 28.08 30.84 -15.85
C THR A 97 26.88 30.35 -15.04
N PRO A 98 26.12 31.24 -14.37
CA PRO A 98 24.88 30.82 -13.75
C PRO A 98 23.96 30.30 -14.86
N ASP A 99 23.77 28.99 -14.92
CA ASP A 99 22.71 28.38 -15.70
C ASP A 99 21.41 28.69 -14.96
N VAL A 100 20.89 29.90 -15.15
CA VAL A 100 19.52 30.24 -14.76
C VAL A 100 18.66 29.53 -15.78
N PRO A 101 17.92 28.47 -15.42
CA PRO A 101 17.07 27.81 -16.39
C PRO A 101 16.01 28.83 -16.80
N ARG A 102 16.14 29.40 -18.00
CA ARG A 102 14.99 29.97 -18.71
C ARG A 102 14.17 28.81 -19.24
N THR A 103 13.67 27.97 -18.35
CA THR A 103 12.51 27.16 -18.66
C THR A 103 11.37 28.16 -18.77
N ALA A 104 11.13 28.64 -19.99
CA ALA A 104 9.77 28.97 -20.36
C ALA A 104 8.97 27.72 -20.01
N VAL A 105 8.22 27.78 -18.91
CA VAL A 105 7.21 26.77 -18.60
C VAL A 105 6.21 26.92 -19.74
N GLU A 106 6.44 26.20 -20.82
CA GLU A 106 5.47 26.05 -21.89
C GLU A 106 4.22 25.52 -21.20
N PRO A 107 3.10 26.27 -21.19
CA PRO A 107 1.93 25.88 -20.43
C PRO A 107 1.55 24.48 -20.89
N ALA A 108 1.65 23.52 -19.98
CA ALA A 108 1.31 22.13 -20.25
C ALA A 108 -0.12 22.12 -20.81
N GLN A 109 -0.23 21.80 -22.10
CA GLN A 109 -1.53 21.78 -22.77
C GLN A 109 -2.46 20.86 -21.96
N PRO A 110 -3.63 21.36 -21.52
CA PRO A 110 -4.50 20.59 -20.64
C PRO A 110 -4.93 19.31 -21.36
N ARG A 111 -4.42 18.17 -20.89
CA ARG A 111 -4.78 16.87 -21.48
C ARG A 111 -6.27 16.61 -21.24
N PRO A 112 -7.02 16.23 -22.28
CA PRO A 112 -8.41 15.83 -22.12
C PRO A 112 -8.56 14.72 -21.08
N TRP A 113 -9.63 14.78 -20.28
CA TRP A 113 -9.89 13.80 -19.21
C TRP A 113 -9.96 12.35 -19.70
N TRP A 114 -10.39 12.11 -20.94
CA TRP A 114 -10.47 10.78 -21.52
C TRP A 114 -9.09 10.15 -21.75
N GLN A 115 -8.06 10.94 -22.06
CA GLN A 115 -6.68 10.43 -22.22
C GLN A 115 -6.15 9.90 -20.90
N ARG A 116 -6.45 10.60 -19.79
CA ARG A 116 -6.05 10.17 -18.43
C ARG A 116 -6.67 8.83 -18.06
N ILE A 117 -7.94 8.62 -18.40
CA ILE A 117 -8.61 7.34 -18.17
C ILE A 117 -8.02 6.24 -19.06
N TRP A 118 -7.71 6.57 -20.32
CA TRP A 118 -7.14 5.62 -21.26
C TRP A 118 -5.74 5.15 -20.84
N ASP A 119 -4.90 6.06 -20.34
CA ASP A 119 -3.55 5.75 -19.84
C ASP A 119 -3.61 4.84 -18.60
N PHE A 120 -4.52 5.12 -17.67
CA PHE A 120 -4.76 4.29 -16.48
C PHE A 120 -5.23 2.88 -16.83
N VAL A 121 -6.20 2.74 -17.75
CA VAL A 121 -6.70 1.41 -18.18
C VAL A 121 -5.62 0.62 -18.93
N THR A 122 -4.77 1.31 -19.70
CA THR A 122 -3.69 0.66 -20.47
C THR A 122 -2.41 0.46 -19.66
N GLY A 123 -2.35 0.89 -18.40
CA GLY A 123 -1.19 0.80 -17.52
C GLY A 123 0.01 1.62 -18.01
N ARG A 124 -0.22 2.60 -18.90
CA ARG A 124 0.82 3.48 -19.45
C ARG A 124 1.33 4.45 -18.39
N ASP A 125 0.57 4.67 -17.32
CA ASP A 125 0.93 5.50 -16.17
C ASP A 125 1.87 4.80 -15.18
N LEU A 126 2.00 3.46 -15.21
CA LEU A 126 2.83 2.68 -14.28
C LEU A 126 4.28 2.48 -14.75
N THR A 127 4.65 2.96 -15.93
CA THR A 127 5.99 2.77 -16.53
C THR A 127 6.78 4.06 -16.73
N GLY A 128 6.44 5.13 -16.00
CA GLY A 128 7.13 6.43 -16.02
C GLY A 128 8.20 6.55 -14.94
#